data_AF-A0A1C6ULY8-F1
#
_entry.id   AF-A0A1C6ULY8-F1
#
_cell.length_a   1.000
_cell.length_b   1.000
_cell.length_c   1.000
_cell.angle_alpha   90.00
_cell.angle_beta   90.00
_cell.angle_gamma   90.00
#
_symmetry.space_group_name_H-M   'P 1'
#
loop_
_entity.id
_entity.type
_entity.pdbx_description
1 polymer ?
#
loop_
_entity_poly.entity_id
_entity_poly.type
_entity_poly.pdbx_seq_one_letter_code
_entity_poly.pdbx_strand_id
1 'polypeptide(L)'
;MPLRLVLASASPARRKILQAAGIEPDVLVSGVDESLVVTERAEDLCLELARLKAQAVLTRLRPADDQRTLVIGCDSVLAFDGEILGKPADAAAATRRWQRMRGRSGVLHSGHCLIDIVAGRRAEAVASTVVHFADISDDEIATYVGTGEPLAVAGAFTIDGLGGPFVERIEGDPSTVIGLSLPTLRRLLSELDLRLTDLWTKVAPGSQSVEPLG
;
A
#
# COMPACT_ATOMS: atom_id res chain seq x y z
N MET A 1 -26.47 5.88 6.87
CA MET A 1 -25.60 7.06 6.76
C MET A 1 -24.53 6.74 5.72
N PRO A 2 -24.28 7.60 4.71
CA PRO A 2 -23.23 7.37 3.73
C PRO A 2 -21.87 7.25 4.41
N LEU A 3 -21.01 6.39 3.86
CA LEU A 3 -19.63 6.25 4.31
C LEU A 3 -18.70 7.16 3.52
N ARG A 4 -17.76 7.78 4.22
CA ARG A 4 -16.64 8.53 3.63
C ARG A 4 -15.36 7.84 4.03
N LEU A 5 -14.49 7.54 3.08
CA LEU A 5 -13.16 7.02 3.37
C LEU A 5 -12.11 8.11 3.11
N VAL A 6 -11.32 8.41 4.12
CA VAL A 6 -10.14 9.28 4.02
C VAL A 6 -8.90 8.39 4.00
N LEU A 7 -8.12 8.46 2.93
CA LEU A 7 -6.81 7.82 2.80
C LEU A 7 -5.73 8.74 3.39
N ALA A 8 -5.16 8.32 4.52
CA ALA A 8 -4.08 9.03 5.23
C ALA A 8 -2.70 8.77 4.60
N SER A 9 -2.59 8.89 3.26
CA SER A 9 -1.38 8.49 2.52
C SER A 9 -1.13 9.36 1.29
N ALA A 10 0.14 9.65 1.01
CA ALA A 10 0.56 10.26 -0.25
C ALA A 10 0.78 9.25 -1.39
N SER A 11 0.62 7.94 -1.14
CA SER A 11 0.90 6.90 -2.13
C SER A 11 -0.11 6.91 -3.28
N PRO A 12 0.30 7.15 -4.54
CA PRO A 12 -0.60 7.08 -5.69
C PRO A 12 -1.15 5.67 -5.90
N ALA A 13 -0.33 4.64 -5.64
CA ALA A 13 -0.71 3.23 -5.80
C ALA A 13 -1.87 2.84 -4.87
N ARG A 14 -1.85 3.29 -3.61
CA ARG A 14 -2.92 3.05 -2.63
C ARG A 14 -4.24 3.75 -3.02
N ARG A 15 -4.17 4.93 -3.64
CA ARG A 15 -5.36 5.58 -4.18
C ARG A 15 -5.91 4.80 -5.37
N LYS A 16 -5.06 4.46 -6.33
CA LYS A 16 -5.42 3.74 -7.56
C LYS A 16 -6.10 2.41 -7.27
N ILE A 17 -5.60 1.66 -6.28
CA ILE A 17 -6.19 0.36 -5.92
C ILE A 17 -7.57 0.49 -5.26
N LEU A 18 -7.80 1.53 -4.44
CA LEU A 18 -9.13 1.82 -3.90
C LEU A 18 -10.10 2.21 -5.02
N GLN A 19 -9.67 3.06 -5.95
CA GLN A 19 -10.48 3.47 -7.10
C GLN A 19 -10.84 2.29 -8.00
N ALA A 20 -9.89 1.40 -8.28
CA ALA A 20 -10.13 0.16 -9.01
C ALA A 20 -11.13 -0.77 -8.28
N ALA A 21 -11.19 -0.70 -6.95
CA ALA A 21 -12.16 -1.41 -6.12
C ALA A 21 -13.52 -0.68 -5.98
N GLY A 22 -13.76 0.38 -6.76
CA GLY A 22 -14.99 1.18 -6.74
C GLY A 22 -15.09 2.18 -5.60
N ILE A 23 -14.02 2.42 -4.86
CA ILE A 23 -13.97 3.33 -3.70
C ILE A 23 -13.26 4.62 -4.14
N GLU A 24 -13.92 5.77 -4.03
CA GLU A 24 -13.27 7.07 -4.21
C GLU A 24 -12.88 7.64 -2.83
N PRO A 25 -11.59 7.55 -2.42
CA PRO A 25 -11.16 8.08 -1.14
C PRO A 25 -10.81 9.56 -1.24
N ASP A 26 -11.08 10.31 -0.18
CA ASP A 26 -10.45 11.61 0.03
C ASP A 26 -8.99 11.40 0.46
N VAL A 27 -8.05 12.08 -0.19
CA VAL A 27 -6.64 11.95 0.16
C VAL A 27 -6.23 13.07 1.11
N LEU A 28 -5.72 12.71 2.29
CA LEU A 28 -5.14 13.65 3.25
C LEU A 28 -3.79 13.13 3.74
N VAL A 29 -2.70 13.79 3.35
CA VAL A 29 -1.35 13.32 3.67
C VAL A 29 -1.04 13.53 5.16
N SER A 30 -0.58 12.48 5.83
CA SER A 30 -0.31 12.48 7.28
C SER A 30 0.86 13.39 7.68
N GLY A 31 1.92 13.47 6.86
CA GLY A 31 3.12 14.26 7.18
C GLY A 31 3.93 13.71 8.36
N VAL A 32 3.72 12.44 8.72
CA VAL A 32 4.48 11.76 9.80
C VAL A 32 5.93 11.57 9.37
N ASP A 33 6.86 11.89 10.27
CA ASP A 33 8.27 11.51 10.13
C ASP A 33 8.42 10.04 10.55
N GLU A 34 8.66 9.19 9.55
CA GLU A 34 8.74 7.73 9.73
C GLU A 34 10.08 7.29 10.36
N SER A 35 11.09 8.15 10.36
CA SER A 35 12.45 7.82 10.86
C SER A 35 12.54 7.62 12.37
N LEU A 36 11.53 8.09 13.11
CA LEU A 36 11.48 8.02 14.56
C LEU A 36 10.95 6.67 15.08
N VAL A 37 10.44 5.82 14.21
CA VAL A 37 9.88 4.51 14.56
C VAL A 37 10.88 3.43 14.19
N VAL A 38 11.45 2.79 15.20
CA VAL A 38 12.39 1.68 15.03
C VAL A 38 11.85 0.47 15.76
N THR A 39 11.63 -0.61 15.02
CA THR A 39 11.25 -1.91 15.56
C THR A 39 12.05 -3.01 14.87
N GLU A 40 12.22 -4.15 15.52
CA GLU A 40 12.97 -5.29 14.98
C GLU A 40 12.14 -6.16 14.03
N ARG A 41 10.82 -6.00 14.04
CA ARG A 41 9.88 -6.82 13.28
C ARG A 41 9.18 -6.00 12.21
N ALA A 42 9.26 -6.46 10.96
CA ALA A 42 8.63 -5.81 9.81
C ALA A 42 7.12 -5.57 10.01
N GLU A 43 6.42 -6.55 10.60
CA GLU A 43 4.99 -6.47 10.92
C GLU A 43 4.69 -5.33 11.90
N ASP A 44 5.48 -5.23 12.96
CA ASP A 44 5.29 -4.21 14.00
C ASP A 44 5.60 -2.81 13.44
N LEU A 45 6.66 -2.69 12.62
CA LEU A 45 7.02 -1.42 11.99
C LEU A 45 5.89 -0.89 11.11
N CYS A 46 5.41 -1.71 10.17
CA CYS A 46 4.39 -1.24 9.24
C CYS A 46 3.04 -1.01 9.93
N LEU A 47 2.69 -1.77 10.97
CA LEU A 47 1.48 -1.53 11.75
C LEU A 47 1.54 -0.22 12.54
N GLU A 48 2.66 0.04 13.21
CA GLU A 48 2.84 1.28 13.98
C GLU A 48 2.84 2.50 13.07
N LEU A 49 3.55 2.45 11.94
CA LEU A 49 3.54 3.53 10.95
C LEU A 49 2.15 3.74 10.35
N ALA A 50 1.40 2.68 10.06
CA ALA A 50 0.02 2.79 9.59
C ALA A 50 -0.88 3.50 10.62
N ARG A 51 -0.73 3.14 11.90
CA ARG A 51 -1.44 3.77 13.03
C ARG A 51 -1.11 5.24 13.17
N LEU A 52 0.17 5.60 13.20
CA LEU A 52 0.61 6.99 13.30
C LEU A 52 0.09 7.84 12.13
N LYS A 53 0.13 7.29 10.92
CA LYS A 53 -0.39 7.95 9.71
C LYS A 53 -1.89 8.24 9.83
N ALA A 54 -2.69 7.25 10.26
CA ALA A 54 -4.12 7.42 10.47
C ALA A 54 -4.43 8.47 11.55
N GLN A 55 -3.70 8.44 12.66
CA GLN A 55 -3.91 9.36 13.79
C GLN A 55 -3.54 10.82 13.44
N ALA A 56 -2.45 11.02 12.69
CA ALA A 56 -1.93 12.35 12.39
C ALA A 56 -2.91 13.23 11.59
N VAL A 57 -3.85 12.63 10.87
CA VAL A 57 -4.85 13.38 10.09
C VAL A 57 -6.14 13.67 10.86
N LEU A 58 -6.39 13.00 11.99
CA LEU A 58 -7.64 13.14 12.75
C LEU A 58 -7.90 14.58 13.20
N THR A 59 -6.86 15.28 13.67
CA THR A 59 -6.96 16.66 14.18
C THR A 59 -7.35 17.67 13.09
N ARG A 60 -7.09 17.32 11.83
CA ARG A 60 -7.39 18.14 10.64
C ARG A 60 -8.77 17.85 10.04
N LEU A 61 -9.44 16.78 10.50
CA LEU A 61 -10.76 16.42 10.02
C LEU A 61 -11.86 17.10 10.82
N ARG A 62 -12.97 17.39 10.14
CA ARG A 62 -14.23 17.85 10.72
C ARG A 62 -15.30 16.93 10.16
N PRO A 63 -15.72 15.87 10.90
CA PRO A 63 -16.76 14.98 10.43
C PRO A 63 -18.09 15.75 10.36
N ALA A 64 -18.88 15.48 9.32
CA ALA A 64 -20.24 16.01 9.20
C ALA A 64 -21.21 15.11 9.98
N ASP A 65 -22.26 15.70 10.54
CA ASP A 65 -23.25 14.97 11.36
C ASP A 65 -24.08 13.95 10.54
N ASP A 66 -24.14 14.13 9.21
CA ASP A 66 -24.89 13.29 8.28
C ASP A 66 -24.04 12.25 7.54
N GLN A 67 -22.76 12.10 7.91
CA GLN A 67 -21.82 11.20 7.22
C GLN A 67 -20.88 10.47 8.18
N ARG A 68 -20.70 9.16 7.99
CA ARG A 68 -19.76 8.38 8.81
C ARG A 68 -18.37 8.44 8.17
N THR A 69 -17.45 9.15 8.82
CA THR A 69 -16.09 9.34 8.30
C THR A 69 -15.15 8.28 8.87
N LEU A 70 -14.51 7.55 7.96
CA LEU A 70 -13.46 6.58 8.24
C LEU A 70 -12.11 7.13 7.78
N VAL A 71 -11.06 6.82 8.52
CA VAL A 71 -9.68 7.13 8.14
C VAL A 71 -8.89 5.85 8.04
N ILE A 72 -8.22 5.64 6.92
CA ILE A 72 -7.30 4.52 6.74
C ILE A 72 -5.87 5.01 6.61
N GLY A 73 -5.01 4.57 7.53
CA GLY A 73 -3.56 4.65 7.41
C GLY A 73 -2.99 3.32 6.93
N CYS A 74 -1.97 3.37 6.10
CA CYS A 74 -1.24 2.18 5.64
C CYS A 74 0.26 2.46 5.59
N ASP A 75 1.04 1.44 5.91
CA ASP A 75 2.46 1.40 5.64
C ASP A 75 2.88 0.04 5.09
N SER A 76 4.04 -0.04 4.42
CA SER A 76 4.47 -1.28 3.77
C SER A 76 5.99 -1.38 3.73
N VAL A 77 6.50 -2.56 4.05
CA VAL A 77 7.94 -2.87 4.09
C VAL A 77 8.18 -4.28 3.55
N LEU A 78 9.33 -4.49 2.92
CA LEU A 78 9.76 -5.81 2.48
C LEU A 78 10.70 -6.41 3.53
N ALA A 79 10.35 -7.55 4.11
CA ALA A 79 11.27 -8.37 4.90
C ALA A 79 12.07 -9.28 3.97
N PHE A 80 13.40 -9.20 4.04
CA PHE A 80 14.31 -9.96 3.19
C PHE A 80 15.60 -10.29 3.95
N ASP A 81 15.96 -11.57 4.08
CA ASP A 81 17.16 -12.03 4.81
C ASP A 81 17.33 -11.45 6.23
N GLY A 82 16.23 -11.32 6.97
CA GLY A 82 16.25 -10.75 8.33
C GLY A 82 16.39 -9.23 8.36
N GLU A 83 16.41 -8.55 7.21
CA GLU A 83 16.41 -7.09 7.10
C GLU A 83 15.03 -6.56 6.71
N ILE A 84 14.72 -5.34 7.19
CA ILE A 84 13.53 -4.60 6.78
C ILE A 84 13.93 -3.59 5.71
N LEU A 85 13.46 -3.80 4.49
CA LEU A 85 13.72 -2.97 3.33
C LEU A 85 12.53 -2.03 3.08
N GLY A 86 12.65 -0.81 3.60
CA GLY A 86 11.82 0.33 3.20
C GLY A 86 12.21 0.88 1.82
N LYS A 87 11.98 2.18 1.57
CA LYS A 87 12.49 2.83 0.36
C LYS A 87 14.03 2.86 0.37
N PRO A 88 14.70 2.69 -0.78
CA PRO A 88 16.16 2.84 -0.83
C PRO A 88 16.53 4.32 -0.69
N ALA A 89 17.68 4.58 -0.05
CA ALA A 89 18.16 5.95 0.13
C ALA A 89 18.62 6.59 -1.19
N ASP A 90 19.20 5.77 -2.09
CA ASP A 90 19.75 6.19 -3.36
C ASP A 90 19.78 5.04 -4.39
N ALA A 91 20.20 5.36 -5.62
CA ALA A 91 20.33 4.39 -6.71
C ALA A 91 21.29 3.25 -6.39
N ALA A 92 22.41 3.55 -5.72
CA ALA A 92 23.40 2.53 -5.36
C ALA A 92 22.81 1.52 -4.35
N ALA A 93 22.02 1.99 -3.39
CA ALA A 93 21.28 1.13 -2.46
C ALA A 93 20.23 0.30 -3.18
N ALA A 94 19.51 0.87 -4.15
CA ALA A 94 18.54 0.13 -4.97
C ALA A 94 19.22 -0.98 -5.79
N THR A 95 20.34 -0.69 -6.46
CA THR A 95 21.13 -1.68 -7.20
C THR A 95 21.60 -2.82 -6.31
N ARG A 96 22.22 -2.52 -5.16
CA ARG A 96 22.68 -3.55 -4.21
C ARG A 96 21.53 -4.43 -3.71
N ARG A 97 20.35 -3.84 -3.46
CA ARG A 97 19.17 -4.61 -3.07
C ARG A 97 18.72 -5.55 -4.19
N TRP A 98 18.58 -5.05 -5.42
CA TRP A 98 18.19 -5.89 -6.55
C TRP A 98 19.16 -7.04 -6.82
N GLN A 99 20.47 -6.79 -6.74
CA GLN A 99 21.49 -7.84 -6.86
C GLN A 99 21.36 -8.93 -5.78
N ARG A 100 20.89 -8.58 -4.57
CA ARG A 100 20.62 -9.54 -3.50
C ARG A 100 19.29 -10.26 -3.66
N MET A 101 18.28 -9.58 -4.22
CA MET A 101 16.90 -10.07 -4.32
C MET A 101 16.66 -10.97 -5.54
N ARG A 102 17.37 -10.75 -6.66
CA ARG A 102 17.16 -11.51 -7.90
C ARG A 102 17.23 -13.03 -7.67
N GLY A 103 16.33 -13.76 -8.31
CA GLY A 103 16.20 -15.22 -8.22
C GLY A 103 15.76 -15.75 -6.84
N ARG A 104 15.30 -14.87 -5.94
CA ARG A 104 14.96 -15.21 -4.55
C ARG A 104 13.60 -14.66 -4.17
N SER A 105 13.19 -14.88 -2.92
CA SER A 105 11.91 -14.42 -2.41
C SER A 105 12.04 -13.60 -1.14
N GLY A 106 11.15 -12.63 -0.98
CA GLY A 106 10.95 -11.87 0.26
C GLY A 106 9.48 -11.85 0.67
N VAL A 107 9.20 -11.37 1.89
CA VAL A 107 7.84 -11.23 2.40
C VAL A 107 7.51 -9.76 2.51
N LEU A 108 6.53 -9.29 1.74
CA LEU A 108 6.06 -7.93 1.86
C LEU A 108 4.92 -7.86 2.88
N HIS A 109 5.11 -6.99 3.86
CA HIS A 109 4.15 -6.72 4.92
C HIS A 109 3.52 -5.36 4.69
N SER A 110 2.19 -5.28 4.79
CA SER A 110 1.46 -4.02 4.83
C SER A 110 0.63 -3.92 6.08
N GLY A 111 0.88 -2.89 6.88
CA GLY A 111 0.05 -2.55 8.04
C GLY A 111 -1.13 -1.69 7.63
N HIS A 112 -2.26 -1.91 8.30
CA HIS A 112 -3.52 -1.19 8.10
C HIS A 112 -4.07 -0.74 9.45
N CYS A 113 -4.41 0.54 9.55
CA CYS A 113 -5.15 1.09 10.69
C CYS A 113 -6.39 1.81 10.15
N LEU A 114 -7.58 1.30 10.50
CA LEU A 114 -8.85 1.88 10.13
C LEU A 114 -9.51 2.48 11.38
N ILE A 115 -9.79 3.78 11.34
CA ILE A 115 -10.39 4.54 12.44
C ILE A 115 -11.76 5.02 12.00
N ASP A 116 -12.78 4.70 12.77
CA ASP A 116 -14.09 5.33 12.69
C ASP A 116 -14.13 6.51 13.66
N ILE A 117 -14.10 7.72 13.11
CA ILE A 117 -14.04 8.94 13.91
C ILE A 117 -15.32 9.14 14.70
N VAL A 118 -16.47 8.80 14.11
CA VAL A 118 -17.79 9.07 14.69
C VAL A 118 -18.07 8.11 15.83
N ALA A 119 -17.75 6.82 15.65
CA ALA A 119 -17.94 5.81 16.69
C ALA A 119 -16.80 5.75 17.71
N GLY A 120 -15.68 6.44 17.47
CA GLY A 120 -14.49 6.38 18.33
C GLY A 120 -13.84 4.99 18.40
N ARG A 121 -14.03 4.16 17.36
CA ARG A 121 -13.50 2.79 17.27
C ARG A 121 -12.36 2.71 16.26
N ARG A 122 -11.47 1.73 16.45
CA ARG A 122 -10.43 1.40 15.48
C ARG A 122 -10.27 -0.11 15.32
N ALA A 123 -9.83 -0.52 14.14
CA ALA A 123 -9.44 -1.88 13.82
C ALA A 123 -8.09 -1.84 13.09
N GLU A 124 -7.23 -2.82 13.37
CA GLU A 124 -5.84 -2.83 12.91
C GLU A 124 -5.41 -4.24 12.50
N ALA A 125 -4.57 -4.33 11.47
CA ALA A 125 -4.08 -5.61 10.98
C ALA A 125 -2.82 -5.45 10.13
N VAL A 126 -2.06 -6.54 10.02
CA VAL A 126 -1.00 -6.69 9.02
C VAL A 126 -1.43 -7.75 7.99
N ALA A 127 -1.21 -7.44 6.72
CA ALA A 127 -1.28 -8.39 5.62
C ALA A 127 0.14 -8.73 5.17
N SER A 128 0.39 -10.00 4.84
CA SER A 128 1.71 -10.50 4.44
C SER A 128 1.59 -11.27 3.12
N THR A 129 2.55 -11.10 2.22
CA THR A 129 2.54 -11.75 0.91
C THR A 129 3.96 -12.07 0.46
N VAL A 130 4.21 -13.30 0.03
CA VAL A 130 5.52 -13.72 -0.48
C VAL A 130 5.64 -13.29 -1.94
N VAL A 131 6.78 -12.67 -2.28
CA VAL A 131 7.10 -12.22 -3.63
C VAL A 131 8.35 -12.95 -4.10
N HIS A 132 8.27 -13.57 -5.26
CA HIS A 132 9.38 -14.27 -5.91
C HIS A 132 9.91 -13.40 -7.06
N PHE A 133 11.18 -13.04 -6.99
CA PHE A 133 11.85 -12.18 -7.97
C PHE A 133 12.57 -13.03 -9.02
N ALA A 134 12.52 -12.57 -10.26
CA ALA A 134 13.24 -13.17 -11.37
C ALA A 134 14.76 -13.06 -11.17
N ASP A 135 15.51 -14.01 -11.73
CA ASP A 135 16.97 -13.93 -11.81
C ASP A 135 17.39 -13.06 -12.99
N ILE A 136 17.46 -11.74 -12.75
CA ILE A 136 17.73 -10.73 -13.79
C ILE A 136 19.20 -10.29 -13.84
N SER A 137 19.64 -9.90 -15.03
CA SER A 137 21.02 -9.47 -15.26
C SER A 137 21.34 -8.12 -14.59
N ASP A 138 22.63 -7.83 -14.40
CA ASP A 138 23.05 -6.52 -13.87
C ASP A 138 22.68 -5.36 -14.80
N ASP A 139 22.60 -5.58 -16.12
CA ASP A 139 22.18 -4.58 -17.10
C ASP A 139 20.69 -4.25 -16.97
N GLU A 140 19.84 -5.26 -16.74
CA GLU A 140 18.42 -5.06 -16.45
C GLU A 140 18.23 -4.32 -15.12
N ILE A 141 19.00 -4.67 -14.09
CA ILE A 141 18.98 -3.97 -12.80
C ILE A 141 19.37 -2.50 -12.99
N ALA A 142 20.47 -2.22 -13.71
CA ALA A 142 20.93 -0.87 -13.96
C ALA A 142 19.90 -0.05 -14.74
N THR A 143 19.29 -0.65 -15.76
CA THR A 143 18.23 -0.04 -16.57
C THR A 143 17.03 0.29 -15.69
N TYR A 144 16.56 -0.66 -14.89
CA TYR A 144 15.39 -0.47 -14.03
C TYR A 144 15.63 0.59 -12.95
N VAL A 145 16.77 0.56 -12.26
CA VAL A 145 17.15 1.58 -11.29
C VAL A 145 17.27 2.95 -11.95
N GLY A 146 17.78 3.02 -13.19
CA GLY A 146 17.88 4.24 -13.99
C GLY A 146 16.53 4.92 -14.29
N THR A 147 15.40 4.19 -14.20
CA THR A 147 14.05 4.76 -14.34
C THR A 147 13.62 5.60 -13.14
N GLY A 148 14.25 5.41 -11.99
CA GLY A 148 13.88 6.05 -10.72
C GLY A 148 12.66 5.41 -10.02
N GLU A 149 11.90 4.51 -10.66
CA GLU A 149 10.78 3.82 -10.02
C GLU A 149 11.20 3.08 -8.73
N PRO A 150 12.33 2.33 -8.70
CA PRO A 150 12.79 1.65 -7.47
C PRO A 150 13.03 2.58 -6.28
N LEU A 151 13.30 3.87 -6.52
CA LEU A 151 13.60 4.82 -5.46
C LEU A 151 12.36 5.29 -4.69
N ALA A 152 11.20 5.23 -5.33
CA ALA A 152 9.96 5.79 -4.80
C ALA A 152 9.19 4.83 -3.88
N VAL A 153 9.53 3.54 -3.88
CA VAL A 153 8.70 2.45 -3.35
C VAL A 153 9.44 1.55 -2.37
N ALA A 154 8.71 0.97 -1.42
CA ALA A 154 9.27 0.04 -0.45
C ALA A 154 9.75 -1.23 -1.15
N GLY A 155 10.85 -1.83 -0.68
CA GLY A 155 11.46 -3.00 -1.33
C GLY A 155 12.10 -2.71 -2.70
N ALA A 156 12.01 -1.49 -3.22
CA ALA A 156 12.58 -1.08 -4.51
C ALA A 156 11.98 -1.76 -5.76
N PHE A 157 10.70 -2.16 -5.71
CA PHE A 157 9.98 -2.72 -6.86
C PHE A 157 8.49 -2.38 -6.85
N THR A 158 7.83 -2.52 -8.00
CA THR A 158 6.37 -2.47 -8.14
C THR A 158 5.87 -3.73 -8.85
N ILE A 159 4.63 -4.16 -8.59
CA ILE A 159 4.00 -5.27 -9.33
C ILE A 159 3.09 -4.79 -10.47
N ASP A 160 2.68 -3.53 -10.44
CA ASP A 160 1.77 -2.91 -11.43
C ASP A 160 2.44 -1.78 -12.24
N GLY A 161 3.78 -1.73 -12.19
CA GLY A 161 4.64 -0.80 -12.93
C GLY A 161 5.79 -1.51 -13.66
N LEU A 162 6.93 -0.82 -13.80
CA LEU A 162 8.09 -1.32 -14.55
C LEU A 162 8.80 -2.50 -13.87
N GLY A 163 8.62 -2.69 -12.56
CA GLY A 163 9.11 -3.86 -11.84
C GLY A 163 8.30 -5.14 -12.08
N GLY A 164 7.09 -5.03 -12.63
CA GLY A 164 6.17 -6.16 -12.83
C GLY A 164 6.78 -7.35 -13.60
N PRO A 165 7.48 -7.13 -14.72
CA PRO A 165 8.18 -8.19 -15.45
C PRO A 165 9.25 -8.94 -14.65
N PHE A 166 9.74 -8.37 -13.55
CA PHE A 166 10.78 -8.97 -12.70
C PHE A 166 10.21 -9.70 -11.48
N VAL A 167 8.88 -9.82 -11.38
CA VAL A 167 8.19 -10.60 -10.35
C VAL A 167 7.59 -11.85 -10.99
N GLU A 168 8.16 -13.01 -10.69
CA GLU A 168 7.74 -14.28 -11.29
C GLU A 168 6.45 -14.82 -10.67
N ARG A 169 6.29 -14.62 -9.36
CA ARG A 169 5.23 -15.26 -8.60
C ARG A 169 4.90 -14.52 -7.32
N ILE A 170 3.63 -14.57 -6.95
CA ILE A 170 3.11 -14.04 -5.70
C ILE A 170 2.39 -15.17 -4.97
N GLU A 171 2.67 -15.34 -3.68
CA GLU A 171 1.90 -16.20 -2.78
C GLU A 171 1.18 -15.35 -1.74
N GLY A 172 -0.14 -15.27 -1.86
CA GLY A 172 -0.97 -14.46 -0.98
C GLY A 172 -1.78 -13.42 -1.76
N ASP A 173 -1.84 -12.19 -1.24
CA ASP A 173 -2.69 -11.13 -1.74
C ASP A 173 -1.84 -10.08 -2.50
N PRO A 174 -1.97 -9.98 -3.84
CA PRO A 174 -1.24 -9.00 -4.64
C PRO A 174 -1.49 -7.54 -4.21
N SER A 175 -2.67 -7.24 -3.67
CA SER A 175 -2.99 -5.88 -3.21
C SER A 175 -2.16 -5.46 -1.99
N THR A 176 -1.69 -6.43 -1.19
CA THR A 176 -0.66 -6.19 -0.16
C THR A 176 0.63 -5.67 -0.80
N VAL A 177 1.10 -6.27 -1.89
CA VAL A 177 2.34 -5.87 -2.58
C VAL A 177 2.25 -4.45 -3.15
N ILE A 178 1.07 -4.03 -3.60
CA ILE A 178 0.80 -2.64 -4.03
C ILE A 178 0.81 -1.66 -2.83
N GLY A 179 0.56 -2.18 -1.62
CA GLY A 179 0.66 -1.45 -0.36
C GLY A 179 -0.67 -1.22 0.37
N LEU A 180 -1.77 -1.83 -0.09
CA LEU A 180 -3.07 -1.83 0.59
C LEU A 180 -3.85 -3.12 0.26
N SER A 181 -3.91 -4.05 1.22
CA SER A 181 -4.69 -5.28 1.12
C SER A 181 -6.20 -5.01 1.15
N LEU A 182 -6.88 -5.19 0.02
CA LEU A 182 -8.34 -5.06 -0.08
C LEU A 182 -9.10 -6.10 0.76
N PRO A 183 -8.70 -7.39 0.79
CA PRO A 183 -9.27 -8.37 1.71
C PRO A 183 -9.13 -7.96 3.19
N THR A 184 -7.98 -7.40 3.57
CA THR A 184 -7.76 -6.91 4.94
C THR A 184 -8.65 -5.71 5.24
N LEU A 185 -8.75 -4.73 4.32
CA LEU A 185 -9.69 -3.62 4.46
C LEU A 185 -11.13 -4.10 4.67
N ARG A 186 -11.59 -5.08 3.88
CA ARG A 186 -12.94 -5.67 4.06
C ARG A 186 -13.13 -6.27 5.46
N ARG A 187 -12.12 -6.96 5.99
CA ARG A 187 -12.16 -7.54 7.34
C ARG A 187 -12.20 -6.45 8.41
N LEU A 188 -11.34 -5.43 8.31
CA LEU A 188 -11.30 -4.30 9.25
C LEU A 188 -12.63 -3.55 9.29
N LEU A 189 -13.27 -3.34 8.14
CA LEU A 189 -14.62 -2.77 8.09
C LEU A 189 -15.62 -3.65 8.83
N SER A 190 -15.54 -4.97 8.66
CA SER A 190 -16.45 -5.92 9.33
C SER A 190 -16.27 -5.88 10.85
N GLU A 191 -15.04 -5.72 11.35
CA GLU A 191 -14.75 -5.55 12.79
C GLU A 191 -15.31 -4.23 13.37
N LEU A 192 -15.62 -3.26 12.50
CA LEU A 192 -16.29 -2.01 12.84
C LEU A 192 -17.81 -2.03 12.54
N ASP A 193 -18.36 -3.21 12.23
CA ASP A 193 -19.75 -3.43 11.85
C ASP A 193 -20.16 -2.68 10.57
N LEU A 194 -19.22 -2.57 9.63
CA LEU A 194 -19.36 -1.91 8.32
C LEU A 194 -19.08 -2.88 7.18
N ARG A 195 -19.61 -2.60 5.99
CA ARG A 195 -19.38 -3.42 4.79
C ARG A 195 -18.58 -2.65 3.76
N LEU A 196 -17.64 -3.34 3.10
CA LEU A 196 -16.89 -2.76 1.97
C LEU A 196 -17.81 -2.23 0.86
N THR A 197 -18.90 -2.94 0.59
CA THR A 197 -19.86 -2.56 -0.46
C THR A 197 -20.59 -1.24 -0.17
N ASP A 198 -20.61 -0.78 1.08
CA ASP A 198 -21.18 0.51 1.45
C ASP A 198 -20.27 1.69 1.04
N LEU A 199 -19.02 1.40 0.62
CA LEU A 199 -18.07 2.37 0.06
C LEU A 199 -18.05 2.40 -1.48
N TRP A 200 -18.79 1.51 -2.14
CA TRP A 200 -18.81 1.49 -3.60
C TRP A 200 -19.55 2.68 -4.16
N THR A 201 -18.86 3.43 -5.01
CA THR A 201 -19.46 4.42 -5.90
C THR A 201 -20.02 3.69 -7.13
N LYS A 202 -21.12 4.17 -7.71
CA LYS A 202 -21.69 3.56 -8.92
C LYS A 202 -20.69 3.71 -10.09
N VAL A 203 -19.83 2.73 -10.30
CA VAL A 203 -18.95 2.67 -11.47
C VAL A 203 -19.61 1.79 -12.53
N ALA A 204 -19.99 2.38 -13.66
CA ALA A 204 -20.29 1.60 -14.86
C ALA A 204 -18.96 1.02 -15.40
N PRO A 205 -18.87 -0.26 -15.79
CA PRO A 205 -17.66 -0.80 -16.38
C PRO A 205 -17.23 0.03 -17.60
N GLY A 206 -15.92 0.28 -17.70
CA GLY A 206 -15.33 1.12 -18.73
C GLY A 206 -15.71 0.65 -20.14
N SER A 207 -16.49 1.47 -20.84
CA SER A 207 -16.56 1.39 -22.30
C SER A 207 -15.20 1.81 -22.84
N GLN A 208 -14.38 0.85 -23.27
CA GLN A 208 -13.28 1.16 -24.16
C GLN A 208 -13.86 1.43 -25.55
N SER A 209 -13.73 2.66 -26.02
CA SER A 209 -13.89 2.96 -27.44
C SER A 209 -12.72 2.32 -28.18
N VAL A 210 -12.97 1.21 -28.86
CA VAL A 210 -11.98 0.58 -29.74
C VAL A 210 -12.09 1.27 -31.10
N GLU A 211 -11.15 2.15 -31.41
CA GLU A 211 -10.98 2.59 -32.79
C GLU A 211 -10.17 1.53 -33.55
N PRO A 212 -10.61 1.10 -34.75
CA PRO A 212 -9.81 0.22 -35.58
C PRO A 212 -8.52 0.95 -35.98
N LEU A 213 -7.38 0.30 -35.77
CA LEU A 213 -6.17 0.65 -36.51
C LEU A 213 -6.44 0.21 -37.95
N GLY A 214 -6.52 1.20 -38.85
CA GLY A 214 -6.92 1.03 -40.26
C GLY A 214 -6.16 -0.05 -41.01
#